data_AF-A0A3P1C1E9-F1
#
_entry.id   AF-A0A3P1C1E9-F1
#
_cell.length_a   1.000
_cell.length_b   1.000
_cell.length_c   1.000
_cell.angle_alpha   90.00
_cell.angle_beta   90.00
_cell.angle_gamma   90.00
#
_symmetry.space_group_name_H-M   'P 1'
#
loop_
_entity.id
_entity.type
_entity.pdbx_description
1 polymer ?
#
loop_
_entity_poly.entity_id
_entity_poly.type
_entity_poly.pdbx_seq_one_letter_code
_entity_poly.pdbx_strand_id
1 'polypeptide(L)' 'MPKVKTNSGAKKRFSLTGTGKIKRKHAFHSHILTKKSTKRKRNLVHDTLVFKGDERRIKVMLALV' A
#
# COMPACT_ATOMS: atom_id res chain seq x y z
N MET A 1 21.18 21.61 -6.86
CA MET A 1 19.86 20.98 -7.10
C MET A 1 19.37 20.37 -5.79
N PRO A 2 18.24 20.83 -5.23
CA PRO A 2 17.75 20.28 -3.96
C PRO A 2 17.29 18.82 -4.15
N LYS A 3 17.61 17.95 -3.18
CA LYS A 3 17.24 16.54 -3.19
C LYS A 3 15.73 16.38 -3.01
N VAL A 4 15.09 15.58 -3.87
CA VAL A 4 13.67 15.22 -3.72
C VAL A 4 13.52 14.41 -2.42
N LYS A 5 12.66 14.89 -1.52
CA LYS A 5 12.39 14.22 -0.24
C LYS A 5 11.27 13.19 -0.41
N THR A 6 11.46 12.02 0.19
CA THR A 6 10.41 11.00 0.25
C THR A 6 9.26 11.45 1.13
N ASN A 7 8.02 11.18 0.72
CA ASN A 7 6.87 11.39 1.58
C ASN A 7 6.87 10.34 2.72
N SER A 8 7.00 10.82 3.96
CA SER A 8 7.06 9.96 5.15
C SER A 8 5.79 9.10 5.34
N GLY A 9 4.63 9.62 4.95
CA GLY A 9 3.36 8.90 4.99
C GLY A 9 3.26 7.79 3.95
N ALA A 10 3.86 7.97 2.77
CA ALA A 10 3.94 6.94 1.75
C ALA A 10 4.94 5.84 2.14
N LYS A 11 6.13 6.24 2.63
CA LYS A 11 7.19 5.33 3.09
C LYS A 11 6.71 4.36 4.17
N LYS A 12 5.81 4.81 5.07
CA LYS A 12 5.26 3.96 6.14
C LYS A 12 4.21 2.95 5.66
N ARG A 13 3.58 3.17 4.50
CA ARG A 13 2.42 2.40 4.03
C ARG A 13 2.71 1.49 2.84
N PHE A 14 3.69 1.86 2.01
CA PHE A 14 4.04 1.16 0.78
C PHE A 14 5.47 0.63 0.86
N SER A 15 5.65 -0.63 0.45
CA SER A 15 6.96 -1.29 0.41
C SER A 15 7.27 -1.80 -0.99
N LEU A 16 8.53 -1.73 -1.40
CA LEU A 16 8.99 -2.28 -2.67
C LEU A 16 9.23 -3.78 -2.51
N THR A 17 8.77 -4.58 -3.47
CA THR A 17 9.11 -6.00 -3.58
C THR A 17 10.38 -6.17 -4.41
N GLY A 18 11.02 -7.34 -4.33
CA GLY A 18 12.25 -7.62 -5.09
C GLY A 18 12.11 -7.54 -6.62
N THR A 19 10.88 -7.63 -7.14
CA THR A 19 10.58 -7.50 -8.58
C THR A 19 10.18 -6.09 -8.99
N GLY A 20 10.24 -5.10 -8.08
CA GLY A 20 9.88 -3.71 -8.35
C GLY A 20 8.39 -3.38 -8.26
N LYS A 21 7.54 -4.36 -7.90
CA LYS A 21 6.12 -4.11 -7.59
C LYS A 21 5.96 -3.49 -6.20
N ILE A 22 4.90 -2.72 -5.99
CA ILE A 22 4.62 -2.07 -4.71
C ILE A 22 3.56 -2.87 -3.93
N LYS A 23 3.89 -3.21 -2.68
CA LYS A 23 3.02 -3.92 -1.74
C LYS A 23 2.34 -2.95 -0.77
N ARG A 24 1.08 -3.25 -0.42
CA ARG A 24 0.24 -2.51 0.56
C ARG A 24 -0.63 -3.45 1.39
N LYS A 25 -1.15 -2.95 2.51
CA LYS A 25 -2.22 -3.60 3.27
C LYS A 25 -3.62 -3.27 2.69
N HIS A 26 -4.58 -4.15 2.93
CA HIS A 26 -5.99 -3.87 2.63
C HIS A 26 -6.61 -2.88 3.62
N ALA A 27 -7.62 -2.15 3.16
CA ALA A 27 -8.44 -1.28 4.00
C ALA A 27 -9.60 -2.07 4.65
N PHE A 28 -10.35 -1.42 5.54
CA PHE A 28 -11.57 -1.95 6.16
C PHE A 28 -11.38 -3.12 7.15
N HIS A 29 -10.19 -3.28 7.76
CA HIS A 29 -9.93 -4.26 8.83
C HIS A 29 -9.59 -3.61 10.20
N SER A 30 -10.17 -2.44 10.50
CA SER A 30 -9.90 -1.73 11.77
C SER A 30 -11.06 -1.82 12.77
N HIS A 31 -12.29 -1.60 12.32
CA HIS A 31 -13.49 -1.59 13.15
C HIS A 31 -14.69 -2.13 12.36
N ILE A 32 -15.82 -2.37 13.06
CA ILE A 32 -17.06 -2.93 12.49
C ILE A 32 -16.75 -4.29 11.82
N LEU A 33 -16.06 -5.16 12.55
CA LEU A 33 -15.65 -6.50 12.08
C LEU A 33 -16.68 -7.57 12.42
N THR A 34 -17.57 -7.30 13.39
CA THR A 34 -18.61 -8.22 13.85
C THR A 34 -19.60 -8.56 12.74
N LYS A 35 -20.09 -7.56 12.01
CA LYS A 35 -21.03 -7.75 10.88
C LYS A 35 -20.41 -8.25 9.58
N LYS A 36 -19.08 -8.38 9.50
CA LYS A 36 -18.38 -8.85 8.29
C LYS A 36 -18.24 -10.36 8.33
N SER A 37 -18.54 -11.03 7.22
CA SER A 37 -18.32 -12.47 7.09
C SER A 37 -16.85 -12.85 7.37
N THR A 38 -16.65 -14.05 7.90
CA THR A 38 -15.31 -14.60 8.20
C THR A 38 -14.44 -14.66 6.94
N LYS A 39 -15.04 -15.05 5.80
CA LYS A 39 -14.38 -15.05 4.48
C LYS A 39 -13.87 -13.66 4.09
N ARG A 40 -14.68 -12.61 4.25
CA ARG A 40 -14.26 -11.23 3.94
C ARG A 40 -13.12 -10.79 4.85
N LYS A 41 -13.20 -11.06 6.15
CA LYS A 41 -12.13 -10.69 7.10
C LYS A 41 -10.81 -11.35 6.73
N ARG A 42 -10.81 -12.66 6.45
CA ARG A 42 -9.62 -13.41 6.04
C ARG A 42 -8.93 -12.79 4.83
N ASN A 43 -9.69 -12.46 3.79
CA ASN A 43 -9.13 -11.84 2.58
C ASN A 43 -8.49 -10.47 2.84
N LEU A 44 -8.99 -9.71 3.82
CA LEU A 44 -8.48 -8.37 4.16
C LEU A 44 -7.23 -8.40 5.06
N VAL A 45 -6.85 -9.54 5.64
CA VAL A 45 -5.65 -9.63 6.51
C VAL A 45 -4.35 -9.65 5.68
N HIS A 46 -4.41 -10.25 4.50
CA HIS A 46 -3.24 -10.45 3.66
C HIS A 46 -2.75 -9.16 3.00
N ASP A 47 -1.48 -9.14 2.61
CA ASP A 47 -0.93 -8.06 1.81
C ASP A 47 -1.36 -8.21 0.36
N THR A 48 -1.51 -7.09 -0.33
CA THR A 48 -1.83 -7.07 -1.75
C THR A 48 -0.92 -6.11 -2.49
N LEU A 49 -0.97 -6.17 -3.82
CA LEU A 49 -0.25 -5.25 -4.68
C LEU A 49 -1.07 -3.99 -4.93
N VAL A 50 -0.34 -2.91 -5.20
CA VAL A 50 -0.92 -1.68 -5.74
C VAL A 50 -1.46 -1.95 -7.15
N PHE A 51 -2.59 -1.32 -7.49
CA PHE A 51 -3.14 -1.40 -8.84
C PHE A 51 -2.28 -0.59 -9.82
N LYS A 52 -2.09 -1.10 -11.04
CA LYS A 52 -1.19 -0.51 -12.05
C LYS A 52 -1.42 0.99 -12.29
N GLY A 53 -2.67 1.46 -12.27
CA GLY A 53 -3.03 2.86 -12.47
C GLY A 53 -2.53 3.83 -11.39
N ASP A 54 -2.26 3.35 -10.17
CA ASP A 54 -1.79 4.18 -9.06
C ASP A 54 -0.26 4.08 -8.84
N GLU A 55 0.40 3.12 -9.50
CA GLU A 55 1.83 2.86 -9.29
C GLU A 55 2.70 4.10 -9.56
N ARG A 56 2.43 4.84 -10.64
CA ARG A 56 3.21 6.04 -11.00
C ARG A 56 3.16 7.08 -9.88
N ARG A 57 1.97 7.36 -9.35
CA ARG A 57 1.77 8.35 -8.28
C ARG A 57 2.53 7.94 -7.01
N ILE A 58 2.49 6.66 -6.64
CA ILE A 58 3.17 6.15 -5.44
C ILE A 58 4.70 6.15 -5.61
N LYS A 59 5.21 5.81 -6.80
CA LYS A 59 6.66 5.85 -7.08
C LYS A 59 7.24 7.26 -6.95
N VAL A 60 6.51 8.28 -7.42
CA VAL A 60 6.89 9.69 -7.23
C VAL A 60 6.94 10.06 -5.75
N MET A 61 5.94 9.64 -4.96
CA MET A 61 5.94 9.91 -3.51
C MET A 61 7.10 9.23 -2.75
N LEU A 62 7.59 8.10 -3.27
CA LEU A 62 8.74 7.38 -2.72
C LEU A 62 10.08 7.87 -3.29
N ALA A 63 10.09 8.88 -4.16
CA ALA A 63 11.28 9.38 -4.86
C ALA A 63 12.07 8.27 -5.58
N LEU A 64 11.33 7.31 -6.18
CA LEU A 64 11.88 6.19 -6.96
C LEU A 64 11.89 6.46 -8.47
N VAL A 65 11.34 7.61 -8.87
CA VAL A 65 11.28 8.14 -10.25
C VAL A 65 11.76 9.58 -10.20
#